data_AF-A0A7S1AM95-F1
#
_entry.id   AF-A0A7S1AM95-F1
#
_cell.length_a   1.000
_cell.length_b   1.000
_cell.length_c   1.000
_cell.angle_alpha   90.00
_cell.angle_beta   90.00
_cell.angle_gamma   90.00
#
_symmetry.space_group_name_H-M   'P 1'
#
loop_
_entity.id
_entity.type
_entity.pdbx_description
1 polymer ?
#
loop_
_entity_poly.entity_id
_entity_poly.type
_entity_poly.pdbx_seq_one_letter_code
_entity_poly.pdbx_strand_id
1 'polypeptide(L)'
;GARAEGVSPAASILKDRVPSYMESMVEEQLGGQGFGLHELAVLAASLEHLVHDDSIGRLQSVFEAHDLPLTGGISERFVDEAIDTYMMVYIQGGNLTGMTPKKLQAKQARLTKKDPSWRETRVWMRDIRRSVSYAARDRRNPFVDSGMDFGDAAHVVEEIGEQFGRWQDLECRSLKNILVDLDRDGTGRIPLPEFYRATLDGIVPKPFEFDESVGFLRQLGAVDESDALSPKVLVPNYVNARTNCLTTTSFYSVCCIDECERLLGRLEREIGSPAATPSEIAALVGNLPSDTVEAPRVLSVSLLRRLTELAERHEGVVPLHSRLFAQWMHHAYPRECVFPHATGVSVSPDEWIAEGDRHVSEEQMRLVVDDREAKSELEAADILEGTQEVELMWTEEQEFFAVGKESSVHGSVFRQVCRFAALAVVLTAVALHLARLLTDSRSTLFPSSEKDLCKCV
;
A
#
# COMPACT_ATOMS: atom_id res chain seq x y z
N GLY A 1 -30.09 -13.20 21.52
CA GLY A 1 -28.67 -13.45 21.23
C GLY A 1 -28.41 -12.98 19.82
N ALA A 2 -27.89 -11.76 19.68
CA ALA A 2 -27.51 -11.21 18.39
C ALA A 2 -26.12 -11.76 18.04
N ARG A 3 -26.02 -12.34 16.84
CA ARG A 3 -24.79 -12.87 16.25
C ARG A 3 -23.97 -11.66 15.83
N ALA A 4 -22.81 -11.45 16.46
CA ALA A 4 -21.85 -10.46 16.02
C ALA A 4 -21.35 -10.88 14.62
N GLU A 5 -21.71 -10.12 13.60
CA GLU A 5 -21.13 -10.25 12.27
C GLU A 5 -19.70 -9.70 12.34
N GLY A 6 -18.73 -10.59 12.16
CA GLY A 6 -17.32 -10.24 12.10
C GLY A 6 -17.06 -9.40 10.86
N VAL A 7 -16.74 -8.12 11.07
CA VAL A 7 -16.25 -7.23 10.02
C VAL A 7 -14.86 -7.72 9.61
N SER A 8 -14.64 -7.92 8.30
CA SER A 8 -13.34 -8.30 7.76
C SER A 8 -12.29 -7.21 8.05
N PRO A 9 -11.03 -7.56 8.39
CA PRO A 9 -9.95 -6.59 8.62
C PRO A 9 -9.71 -5.61 7.47
N ALA A 10 -10.08 -5.98 6.23
CA ALA A 10 -10.00 -5.10 5.07
C ALA A 10 -11.03 -3.94 5.10
N ALA A 11 -12.21 -4.17 5.70
CA ALA A 11 -13.24 -3.14 5.83
C ALA A 11 -12.94 -2.15 6.96
N SER A 12 -12.23 -2.57 8.02
CA SER A 12 -11.83 -1.66 9.09
C SER A 12 -10.72 -0.68 8.69
N ILE A 13 -9.92 -0.99 7.66
CA ILE A 13 -8.81 -0.12 7.20
C ILE A 13 -9.33 1.15 6.51
N LEU A 14 -10.54 1.11 5.92
CA LEU A 14 -11.10 2.24 5.18
C LEU A 14 -12.00 3.16 6.03
N LYS A 15 -12.49 2.66 7.18
CA LYS A 15 -13.50 3.31 8.03
C LYS A 15 -13.17 4.74 8.45
N ASP A 16 -11.89 5.06 8.63
CA ASP A 16 -11.48 6.35 9.19
C ASP A 16 -10.98 7.36 8.16
N ARG A 17 -10.79 6.94 6.90
CA ARG A 17 -10.03 7.72 5.91
C ARG A 17 -10.71 7.89 4.56
N VAL A 18 -11.77 7.15 4.32
CA VAL A 18 -12.42 7.09 3.01
C VAL A 18 -13.89 7.50 3.16
N PRO A 19 -14.45 8.32 2.24
CA PRO A 19 -15.87 8.67 2.27
C PRO A 19 -16.75 7.44 2.38
N SER A 20 -17.79 7.51 3.22
CA SER A 20 -18.70 6.40 3.54
C SER A 20 -19.31 5.69 2.32
N TYR A 21 -19.40 6.37 1.19
CA TYR A 21 -19.83 5.76 -0.07
C TYR A 21 -18.84 4.69 -0.58
N MET A 22 -17.54 4.93 -0.55
CA MET A 22 -16.54 3.95 -0.97
C MET A 22 -16.40 2.80 0.03
N GLU A 23 -16.59 3.08 1.33
CA GLU A 23 -16.70 2.03 2.36
C GLU A 23 -17.87 1.09 2.05
N SER A 24 -19.06 1.63 1.76
CA SER A 24 -20.22 0.81 1.40
C SER A 24 -20.02 -0.03 0.14
N MET A 25 -19.35 0.51 -0.88
CA MET A 25 -18.98 -0.26 -2.09
C MET A 25 -18.02 -1.40 -1.75
N VAL A 26 -17.04 -1.15 -0.89
CA VAL A 26 -16.07 -2.16 -0.49
C VAL A 26 -16.72 -3.23 0.38
N GLU A 27 -17.55 -2.87 1.35
CA GLU A 27 -18.29 -3.80 2.20
C GLU A 27 -19.30 -4.66 1.40
N GLU A 28 -20.04 -4.06 0.46
CA GLU A 28 -21.02 -4.77 -0.38
C GLU A 28 -20.35 -5.80 -1.31
N GLN A 29 -19.15 -5.52 -1.83
CA GLN A 29 -18.41 -6.41 -2.72
C GLN A 29 -17.57 -7.46 -1.96
N LEU A 30 -17.02 -7.10 -0.79
CA LEU A 30 -16.34 -8.03 0.12
C LEU A 30 -17.30 -9.03 0.78
N GLY A 31 -18.62 -8.76 0.76
CA GLY A 31 -19.68 -9.65 1.25
C GLY A 31 -19.81 -11.01 0.54
N GLY A 32 -18.92 -11.35 -0.40
CA GLY A 32 -18.69 -12.75 -0.79
C GLY A 32 -18.22 -13.03 -2.22
N GLN A 33 -18.06 -12.01 -3.08
CA GLN A 33 -17.63 -12.22 -4.49
C GLN A 33 -16.28 -11.59 -4.85
N GLY A 34 -15.74 -10.70 -4.00
CA GLY A 34 -14.54 -9.94 -4.34
C GLY A 34 -14.80 -8.90 -5.44
N PHE A 35 -13.77 -8.17 -5.85
CA PHE A 35 -13.90 -7.18 -6.91
C PHE A 35 -13.75 -7.81 -8.29
N GLY A 36 -14.69 -7.54 -9.20
CA GLY A 36 -14.44 -7.68 -10.63
C GLY A 36 -13.50 -6.57 -11.15
N LEU A 37 -13.01 -6.73 -12.38
CA LEU A 37 -12.09 -5.75 -12.99
C LEU A 37 -12.71 -4.36 -13.13
N HIS A 38 -14.02 -4.28 -13.37
CA HIS A 38 -14.71 -3.00 -13.51
C HIS A 38 -14.81 -2.31 -12.16
N GLU A 39 -15.25 -3.02 -11.13
CA GLU A 39 -15.40 -2.51 -9.78
C GLU A 39 -14.05 -2.07 -9.21
N LEU A 40 -12.98 -2.84 -9.48
CA LEU A 40 -11.61 -2.48 -9.11
C LEU A 40 -11.15 -1.19 -9.83
N ALA A 41 -11.43 -1.06 -11.13
CA ALA A 41 -11.07 0.14 -11.89
C ALA A 41 -11.85 1.39 -11.40
N VAL A 42 -13.12 1.23 -11.04
CA VAL A 42 -13.94 2.31 -10.47
C VAL A 42 -13.41 2.72 -9.09
N LEU A 43 -13.03 1.77 -8.24
CA LEU A 43 -12.43 2.05 -6.93
C LEU A 43 -11.10 2.80 -7.09
N ALA A 44 -10.22 2.33 -7.98
CA ALA A 44 -8.93 2.98 -8.25
C ALA A 44 -9.13 4.42 -8.75
N ALA A 45 -9.98 4.63 -9.77
CA ALA A 45 -10.26 5.96 -10.31
C ALA A 45 -10.89 6.90 -9.26
N SER A 46 -11.72 6.37 -8.36
CA SER A 46 -12.33 7.16 -7.29
C SER A 46 -11.30 7.59 -6.24
N LEU A 47 -10.37 6.71 -5.87
CA LEU A 47 -9.25 7.04 -4.98
C LEU A 47 -8.31 8.08 -5.59
N GLU A 48 -7.93 7.89 -6.87
CA GLU A 48 -7.10 8.86 -7.60
C GLU A 48 -7.76 10.24 -7.66
N HIS A 49 -9.07 10.29 -7.94
CA HIS A 49 -9.81 11.54 -8.00
C HIS A 49 -9.85 12.26 -6.64
N LEU A 50 -10.06 11.53 -5.54
CA LEU A 50 -10.03 12.12 -4.19
C LEU A 50 -8.66 12.67 -3.82
N VAL A 51 -7.58 11.95 -4.16
CA VAL A 51 -6.21 12.40 -3.92
C VAL A 51 -5.88 13.66 -4.74
N HIS A 52 -6.33 13.70 -6.00
CA HIS A 52 -6.20 14.89 -6.84
C HIS A 52 -6.91 16.09 -6.23
N ASP A 53 -8.21 15.96 -5.90
CA ASP A 53 -9.02 17.05 -5.36
C ASP A 53 -8.44 17.59 -4.03
N ASP A 54 -7.96 16.72 -3.14
CA ASP A 54 -7.29 17.13 -1.88
C ASP A 54 -6.01 17.92 -2.16
N SER A 55 -5.20 17.45 -3.11
CA SER A 55 -3.94 18.10 -3.49
C SER A 55 -4.19 19.50 -4.05
N ILE A 56 -5.18 19.65 -4.94
CA ILE A 56 -5.56 20.94 -5.51
C ILE A 56 -6.14 21.89 -4.44
N GLY A 57 -7.05 21.41 -3.59
CA GLY A 57 -7.66 22.23 -2.53
C GLY A 57 -6.63 22.71 -1.50
N ARG A 58 -5.65 21.86 -1.16
CA ARG A 58 -4.53 22.22 -0.30
C ARG A 58 -3.62 23.26 -0.95
N LEU A 59 -3.34 23.13 -2.25
CA LEU A 59 -2.55 24.11 -2.98
C LEU A 59 -3.25 25.48 -3.07
N GLN A 60 -4.58 25.51 -3.28
CA GLN A 60 -5.37 26.74 -3.24
C GLN A 60 -5.23 27.44 -1.88
N SER A 61 -5.36 26.69 -0.79
CA SER A 61 -5.20 27.21 0.58
C SER A 61 -3.79 27.78 0.82
N VAL A 62 -2.77 27.18 0.21
CA VAL A 62 -1.39 27.69 0.25
C VAL A 62 -1.26 29.01 -0.51
N PHE A 63 -1.82 29.09 -1.72
CA PHE A 63 -1.78 30.32 -2.53
C PHE A 63 -2.47 31.47 -1.81
N GLU A 64 -3.65 31.23 -1.23
CA GLU A 64 -4.36 32.21 -0.42
C GLU A 64 -3.53 32.67 0.79
N ALA A 65 -2.87 31.75 1.50
CA ALA A 65 -2.05 32.08 2.66
C ALA A 65 -0.77 32.87 2.33
N HIS A 66 -0.33 32.84 1.07
CA HIS A 66 0.79 33.63 0.54
C HIS A 66 0.36 34.91 -0.20
N ASP A 67 -0.94 35.22 -0.25
CA ASP A 67 -1.50 36.31 -1.05
C ASP A 67 -1.15 36.20 -2.55
N LEU A 68 -1.08 34.98 -3.10
CA LEU A 68 -0.76 34.71 -4.50
C LEU A 68 -2.03 34.60 -5.37
N PRO A 69 -2.01 35.11 -6.61
CA PRO A 69 -3.15 35.00 -7.50
C PRO A 69 -3.30 33.57 -8.04
N LEU A 70 -4.54 33.09 -8.21
CA LEU A 70 -4.81 31.80 -8.87
C LEU A 70 -4.76 31.91 -10.41
N THR A 71 -4.78 33.13 -10.95
CA THR A 71 -4.76 33.40 -12.38
C THR A 71 -3.64 34.35 -12.75
N GLY A 72 -2.96 34.06 -13.86
CA GLY A 72 -1.83 34.85 -14.33
C GLY A 72 -0.49 34.32 -13.83
N GLY A 73 0.57 34.88 -14.40
CA GLY A 73 1.94 34.44 -14.16
C GLY A 73 2.48 34.85 -12.80
N ILE A 74 3.13 33.90 -12.12
CA ILE A 74 3.82 34.10 -10.85
C ILE A 74 5.31 33.82 -11.08
N SER A 75 6.18 34.61 -10.43
CA SER A 75 7.62 34.35 -10.50
C SER A 75 7.96 33.01 -9.85
N GLU A 76 8.93 32.31 -10.42
CA GLU A 76 9.49 31.07 -9.90
C GLU A 76 9.74 31.05 -8.39
N ARG A 77 10.27 32.14 -7.83
CA ARG A 77 10.57 32.24 -6.39
C ARG A 77 9.33 32.08 -5.51
N PHE A 78 8.21 32.71 -5.90
CA PHE A 78 6.97 32.63 -5.12
C PHE A 78 6.32 31.25 -5.25
N VAL A 79 6.46 30.61 -6.42
CA VAL A 79 6.03 29.20 -6.60
C VAL A 79 6.84 28.27 -5.71
N ASP A 80 8.16 28.45 -5.62
CA ASP A 80 9.00 27.68 -4.68
C ASP A 80 8.57 27.88 -3.23
N GLU A 81 8.28 29.12 -2.81
CA GLU A 81 7.81 29.43 -1.45
C GLU A 81 6.44 28.78 -1.14
N ALA A 82 5.55 28.74 -2.14
CA ALA A 82 4.27 28.05 -2.06
C ALA A 82 4.47 26.53 -1.95
N ILE A 83 5.27 25.91 -2.83
CA ILE A 83 5.55 24.46 -2.79
C ILE A 83 6.24 24.06 -1.47
N ASP A 84 7.20 24.84 -0.98
CA ASP A 84 7.84 24.63 0.32
C ASP A 84 6.79 24.62 1.46
N THR A 85 5.76 25.48 1.36
CA THR A 85 4.67 25.53 2.35
C THR A 85 3.71 24.37 2.21
N TYR A 86 3.36 24.02 0.97
CA TYR A 86 2.54 22.85 0.65
C TYR A 86 3.15 21.60 1.28
N MET A 87 4.44 21.34 1.02
CA MET A 87 5.10 20.15 1.54
C MET A 87 5.34 20.20 3.05
N MET A 88 5.56 21.37 3.64
CA MET A 88 5.59 21.51 5.09
C MET A 88 4.26 21.10 5.73
N VAL A 89 3.13 21.53 5.15
CA VAL A 89 1.79 21.15 5.62
C VAL A 89 1.49 19.68 5.36
N TYR A 90 1.91 19.16 4.21
CA TYR A 90 1.76 17.76 3.82
C TYR A 90 2.51 16.82 4.77
N ILE A 91 3.74 17.14 5.18
CA ILE A 91 4.55 16.28 6.06
C ILE A 91 4.18 16.44 7.53
N GLN A 92 4.03 17.69 8.02
CA GLN A 92 3.85 17.95 9.46
C GLN A 92 2.38 17.99 9.89
N GLY A 93 1.46 17.96 8.94
CA GLY A 93 0.07 18.30 9.17
C GLY A 93 -0.13 19.77 9.58
N GLY A 94 -1.39 20.08 9.89
CA GLY A 94 -1.82 21.40 10.36
C GLY A 94 -2.59 22.20 9.30
N ASN A 95 -3.34 23.20 9.76
CA ASN A 95 -4.11 24.08 8.89
C ASN A 95 -3.34 25.38 8.61
N LEU A 96 -3.76 26.05 7.53
CA LEU A 96 -3.23 27.35 7.13
C LEU A 96 -4.10 28.51 7.67
N THR A 97 -5.10 28.21 8.48
CA THR A 97 -6.05 29.19 9.01
C THR A 97 -5.33 30.25 9.84
N GLY A 98 -5.46 31.53 9.45
CA GLY A 98 -4.82 32.65 10.15
C GLY A 98 -3.30 32.73 10.00
N MET A 99 -2.72 31.94 9.09
CA MET A 99 -1.34 32.12 8.63
C MET A 99 -1.26 33.38 7.77
N THR A 100 -0.11 34.04 7.84
CA THR A 100 0.23 35.17 6.98
C THR A 100 1.58 34.88 6.33
N PRO A 101 1.93 35.52 5.20
CA PRO A 101 3.21 35.27 4.52
C PRO A 101 4.41 35.38 5.47
N LYS A 102 4.39 36.36 6.37
CA LYS A 102 5.44 36.56 7.39
C LYS A 102 5.53 35.41 8.40
N LYS A 103 4.39 34.87 8.85
CA LYS A 103 4.36 33.71 9.77
C LYS A 103 4.86 32.45 9.08
N LEU A 104 4.47 32.24 7.82
CA LEU A 104 4.91 31.10 7.02
C LEU A 104 6.42 31.14 6.81
N GLN A 105 6.96 32.29 6.41
CA GLN A 105 8.41 32.47 6.25
C GLN A 105 9.18 32.18 7.56
N ALA A 106 8.67 32.65 8.70
CA ALA A 106 9.28 32.34 10.00
C ALA A 106 9.21 30.84 10.34
N LYS A 107 8.10 30.17 10.02
CA LYS A 107 7.92 28.72 10.23
C LYS A 107 8.88 27.92 9.35
N GLN A 108 9.00 28.26 8.06
CA GLN A 108 9.95 27.64 7.13
C GLN A 108 11.40 27.84 7.54
N ALA A 109 11.78 29.04 8.00
CA ALA A 109 13.12 29.32 8.50
C ALA A 109 13.45 28.48 9.75
N ARG A 110 12.47 28.31 10.64
CA ARG A 110 12.61 27.45 11.81
C ARG A 110 12.77 25.98 11.42
N LEU A 111 11.99 25.50 10.46
CA LEU A 111 12.09 24.13 9.95
C LEU A 111 13.47 23.87 9.35
N THR A 112 13.91 24.75 8.45
CA THR A 112 15.25 24.69 7.82
C THR A 112 16.41 24.68 8.82
N LYS A 113 16.23 25.29 10.00
CA LYS A 113 17.24 25.31 11.06
C LYS A 113 17.24 24.04 11.90
N LYS A 114 16.05 23.47 12.17
CA LYS A 114 15.88 22.32 13.07
C LYS A 114 16.08 20.99 12.37
N ASP A 115 15.74 20.94 11.09
CA ASP A 115 15.66 19.71 10.32
C ASP A 115 16.63 19.77 9.13
N PRO A 116 17.77 19.05 9.21
CA PRO A 116 18.70 18.94 8.10
C PRO A 116 18.08 18.31 6.86
N SER A 117 17.21 17.29 6.98
CA SER A 117 16.64 16.57 5.84
C SER A 117 15.69 17.47 5.04
N TRP A 118 15.05 18.45 5.69
CA TRP A 118 14.26 19.47 4.99
C TRP A 118 15.06 20.24 3.92
N ARG A 119 16.38 20.42 4.11
CA ARG A 119 17.20 21.06 3.08
C ARG A 119 17.25 20.22 1.80
N GLU A 120 17.40 18.91 1.95
CA GLU A 120 17.46 17.95 0.85
C GLU A 120 16.10 17.86 0.16
N THR A 121 15.01 17.78 0.93
CA THR A 121 13.64 17.80 0.40
C THR A 121 13.39 19.03 -0.48
N ARG A 122 13.85 20.22 -0.08
CA ARG A 122 13.70 21.41 -0.93
C ARG A 122 14.54 21.38 -2.20
N VAL A 123 15.72 20.75 -2.18
CA VAL A 123 16.52 20.59 -3.40
C VAL A 123 15.79 19.66 -4.38
N TRP A 124 15.27 18.54 -3.87
CA TRP A 124 14.48 17.59 -4.64
C TRP A 124 13.21 18.22 -5.26
N MET A 125 12.41 18.95 -4.48
CA MET A 125 11.21 19.63 -5.00
C MET A 125 11.53 20.64 -6.12
N ARG A 126 12.65 21.37 -5.99
CA ARG A 126 13.10 22.32 -7.03
C ARG A 126 13.50 21.59 -8.31
N ASP A 127 14.06 20.39 -8.20
CA ASP A 127 14.42 19.56 -9.35
C ASP A 127 13.18 19.06 -10.10
N ILE A 128 12.15 18.62 -9.38
CA ILE A 128 10.85 18.27 -9.97
C ILE A 128 10.25 19.47 -10.71
N ARG A 129 10.19 20.64 -10.06
CA ARG A 129 9.66 21.87 -10.68
C ARG A 129 10.40 22.25 -11.97
N ARG A 130 11.74 22.12 -11.96
CA ARG A 130 12.56 22.36 -13.16
C ARG A 130 12.28 21.34 -14.24
N SER A 131 12.08 20.08 -13.88
CA SER A 131 11.72 19.00 -14.81
C SER A 131 10.36 19.25 -15.48
N VAL A 132 9.34 19.64 -14.70
CA VAL A 132 8.03 20.05 -15.21
C VAL A 132 8.15 21.24 -16.17
N SER A 133 8.91 22.27 -15.78
CA SER A 133 9.12 23.45 -16.62
C SER A 133 9.86 23.10 -17.92
N TYR A 134 10.84 22.21 -17.86
CA TYR A 134 11.58 21.73 -19.02
C TYR A 134 10.68 20.95 -19.98
N ALA A 135 9.82 20.07 -19.46
CA ALA A 135 8.86 19.31 -20.28
C ALA A 135 7.82 20.23 -20.95
N ALA A 136 7.45 21.33 -20.32
CA ALA A 136 6.49 22.30 -20.85
C ALA A 136 7.10 23.31 -21.85
N ARG A 137 8.43 23.35 -22.02
CA ARG A 137 9.14 24.38 -22.81
C ARG A 137 8.62 24.53 -24.25
N ASP A 138 8.24 23.42 -24.88
CA ASP A 138 7.83 23.39 -26.29
C ASP A 138 6.37 23.87 -26.46
N ARG A 139 5.63 23.97 -25.36
CA ARG A 139 4.24 24.47 -25.31
C ARG A 139 4.17 25.94 -24.87
N ARG A 140 5.22 26.47 -24.25
CA ARG A 140 5.30 27.86 -23.80
C ARG A 140 5.96 28.74 -24.86
N ASN A 141 5.54 30.00 -24.93
CA ASN A 141 6.17 30.97 -25.82
C ASN A 141 7.50 31.42 -25.23
N PRO A 142 8.66 31.13 -25.86
CA PRO A 142 9.98 31.47 -25.30
C PRO A 142 10.28 32.97 -25.31
N PHE A 143 9.43 33.79 -25.93
CA PHE A 143 9.59 35.25 -26.04
C PHE A 143 8.73 36.04 -25.05
N VAL A 144 7.92 35.36 -24.22
CA VAL A 144 7.09 35.99 -23.20
C VAL A 144 7.47 35.41 -21.84
N ASP A 145 7.92 36.25 -20.93
CA ASP A 145 8.11 35.86 -19.53
C ASP A 145 6.75 35.77 -18.85
N SER A 146 6.09 34.63 -19.03
CA SER A 146 4.76 34.39 -18.48
C SER A 146 4.79 33.87 -17.05
N GLY A 147 5.96 33.69 -16.43
CA GLY A 147 6.09 32.99 -15.15
C GLY A 147 5.44 31.59 -15.18
N MET A 148 5.12 31.06 -14.01
CA MET A 148 4.26 29.87 -13.84
C MET A 148 2.90 30.29 -13.30
N ASP A 149 1.83 29.69 -13.81
CA ASP A 149 0.48 29.91 -13.27
C ASP A 149 0.12 28.85 -12.19
N PHE A 150 -1.11 28.92 -11.68
CA PHE A 150 -1.61 27.94 -10.71
C PHE A 150 -1.66 26.51 -11.27
N GLY A 151 -1.99 26.34 -12.56
CA GLY A 151 -2.05 25.02 -13.19
C GLY A 151 -0.66 24.40 -13.31
N ASP A 152 0.36 25.21 -13.61
CA ASP A 152 1.75 24.79 -13.57
C ASP A 152 2.17 24.34 -12.17
N ALA A 153 1.81 25.11 -11.13
CA ALA A 153 2.11 24.74 -9.74
C ALA A 153 1.36 23.48 -9.29
N ALA A 154 0.10 23.31 -9.74
CA ALA A 154 -0.70 22.11 -9.51
C ALA A 154 -0.01 20.86 -10.08
N HIS A 155 0.43 20.93 -11.34
CA HIS A 155 1.16 19.83 -11.97
C HIS A 155 2.48 19.51 -11.24
N VAL A 156 3.17 20.52 -10.69
CA VAL A 156 4.37 20.29 -9.89
C VAL A 156 4.06 19.53 -8.59
N VAL A 157 2.99 19.89 -7.87
CA VAL A 157 2.64 19.19 -6.63
C VAL A 157 2.11 17.77 -6.88
N GLU A 158 1.44 17.53 -8.01
CA GLU A 158 1.05 16.18 -8.44
C GLU A 158 2.29 15.31 -8.68
N GLU A 159 3.27 15.82 -9.45
CA GLU A 159 4.54 15.11 -9.69
C GLU A 159 5.33 14.87 -8.40
N ILE A 160 5.29 15.81 -7.46
CA ILE A 160 5.84 15.61 -6.11
C ILE A 160 5.12 14.45 -5.42
N GLY A 161 3.78 14.42 -5.43
CA GLY A 161 2.96 13.36 -4.83
C GLY A 161 3.31 11.97 -5.37
N GLU A 162 3.37 11.83 -6.70
CA GLU A 162 3.71 10.57 -7.40
C GLU A 162 5.10 10.03 -7.06
N GLN A 163 6.04 10.93 -6.72
CA GLN A 163 7.43 10.57 -6.45
C GLN A 163 7.77 10.53 -4.97
N PHE A 164 6.93 11.11 -4.10
CA PHE A 164 7.23 11.30 -2.69
C PHE A 164 7.43 9.98 -1.93
N GLY A 165 6.66 8.94 -2.24
CA GLY A 165 6.84 7.62 -1.62
C GLY A 165 8.25 7.06 -1.83
N ARG A 166 8.80 7.17 -3.04
CA ARG A 166 10.18 6.74 -3.33
C ARG A 166 11.23 7.66 -2.69
N TRP A 167 10.93 8.95 -2.55
CA TRP A 167 11.80 9.89 -1.85
C TRP A 167 11.88 9.57 -0.35
N GLN A 168 10.74 9.32 0.29
CA GLN A 168 10.66 8.97 1.71
C GLN A 168 11.29 7.60 2.01
N ASP A 169 11.18 6.65 1.08
CA ASP A 169 11.78 5.31 1.20
C ASP A 169 13.30 5.33 1.41
N LEU A 170 14.00 6.42 1.07
CA LEU A 170 15.43 6.58 1.35
C LEU A 170 15.73 6.54 2.86
N GLU A 171 14.89 7.16 3.70
CA GLU A 171 15.03 7.09 5.15
C GLU A 171 14.71 5.68 5.67
N CYS A 172 13.69 5.03 5.12
CA CYS A 172 13.35 3.65 5.44
C CYS A 172 14.48 2.67 5.12
N ARG A 173 15.17 2.85 3.98
CA ARG A 173 16.37 2.06 3.65
C ARG A 173 17.53 2.34 4.58
N SER A 174 17.71 3.60 5.00
CA SER A 174 18.72 3.93 6.01
C SER A 174 18.41 3.23 7.35
N LEU A 175 17.15 3.26 7.79
CA LEU A 175 16.68 2.55 8.98
C LEU A 175 16.94 1.03 8.85
N LYS A 176 16.53 0.44 7.73
CA LYS A 176 16.75 -0.99 7.45
C LYS A 176 18.24 -1.35 7.51
N ASN A 177 19.12 -0.56 6.90
CA ASN A 177 20.56 -0.85 6.90
C ASN A 177 21.13 -0.90 8.32
N ILE A 178 20.72 0.02 9.20
CA ILE A 178 21.13 0.01 10.62
C ILE A 178 20.66 -1.29 11.30
N LEU A 179 19.40 -1.70 11.08
CA LEU A 179 18.87 -2.93 11.66
C LEU A 179 19.55 -4.19 11.10
N VAL A 180 19.86 -4.21 9.81
CA VAL A 180 20.59 -5.30 9.15
C VAL A 180 22.01 -5.43 9.72
N ASP A 181 22.67 -4.33 10.04
CA ASP A 181 24.00 -4.33 10.68
C ASP A 181 23.96 -4.92 12.11
N LEU A 182 22.81 -4.86 12.79
CA LEU A 182 22.59 -5.47 14.11
C LEU A 182 22.21 -6.96 14.03
N ASP A 183 21.71 -7.45 12.88
CA ASP A 183 21.37 -8.86 12.63
C ASP A 183 22.61 -9.68 12.27
N ARG A 184 23.37 -10.06 13.32
CA ARG A 184 24.64 -10.81 13.19
C ARG A 184 24.49 -12.18 12.54
N ASP A 185 23.34 -12.83 12.72
CA ASP A 185 23.10 -14.20 12.28
C ASP A 185 22.52 -14.29 10.87
N GLY A 186 22.16 -13.15 10.25
CA GLY A 186 21.54 -13.14 8.92
C GLY A 186 20.11 -13.65 8.89
N THR A 187 19.42 -13.63 10.03
CA THR A 187 18.10 -14.26 10.21
C THR A 187 16.95 -13.26 10.13
N GLY A 188 17.24 -11.97 9.89
CA GLY A 188 16.25 -10.90 9.91
C GLY A 188 15.72 -10.61 11.31
N ARG A 189 16.44 -11.04 12.35
CA ARG A 189 16.05 -10.92 13.76
C ARG A 189 17.19 -10.34 14.58
N ILE A 190 16.85 -9.39 15.45
CA ILE A 190 17.82 -8.76 16.36
C ILE A 190 17.44 -9.14 17.79
N PRO A 191 18.32 -9.72 18.61
CA PRO A 191 18.03 -9.91 20.02
C PRO A 191 17.59 -8.59 20.66
N LEU A 192 16.49 -8.58 21.41
CA LEU A 192 15.96 -7.36 22.02
C LEU A 192 17.00 -6.58 22.86
N PRO A 193 17.90 -7.23 23.62
CA PRO A 193 19.00 -6.54 24.29
C PRO A 193 19.94 -5.79 23.33
N GLU A 194 20.27 -6.37 22.17
CA GLU A 194 21.11 -5.69 21.16
C GLU A 194 20.38 -4.51 20.52
N PHE A 195 19.06 -4.62 20.32
CA PHE A 195 18.21 -3.53 19.81
C PHE A 195 18.27 -2.30 20.73
N TYR A 196 18.09 -2.48 22.05
CA TYR A 196 18.21 -1.38 23.00
C TYR A 196 19.66 -0.92 23.22
N ARG A 197 20.63 -1.84 23.23
CA ARG A 197 22.05 -1.51 23.37
C ARG A 197 22.51 -0.57 22.26
N ALA A 198 22.03 -0.74 21.03
CA ALA A 198 22.35 0.16 19.93
C ALA A 198 21.99 1.63 20.21
N THR A 199 20.86 1.88 20.88
CA THR A 199 20.47 3.23 21.33
C THR A 199 21.37 3.71 22.48
N LEU A 200 21.56 2.86 23.50
CA LEU A 200 22.36 3.20 24.68
C LEU A 200 23.83 3.54 24.36
N ASP A 201 24.41 2.82 23.39
CA ASP A 201 25.79 3.02 22.95
C ASP A 201 25.93 4.18 21.94
N GLY A 202 24.83 4.81 21.54
CA GLY A 202 24.82 5.89 20.56
C GLY A 202 25.22 5.45 19.15
N ILE A 203 25.03 4.17 18.83
CA ILE A 203 25.29 3.59 17.50
C ILE A 203 24.21 4.06 16.51
N VAL A 204 22.98 4.21 16.98
CA VAL A 204 21.84 4.65 16.16
C VAL A 204 21.97 6.15 15.85
N PRO A 205 22.10 6.54 14.56
CA PRO A 205 22.17 7.95 14.18
C PRO A 205 20.80 8.61 14.34
N LYS A 206 20.81 9.85 14.84
CA LYS A 206 19.60 10.69 14.84
C LYS A 206 19.08 10.90 13.41
N PRO A 207 17.76 10.89 13.18
CA PRO A 207 16.69 11.00 14.18
C PRO A 207 16.16 9.66 14.72
N PHE A 208 16.76 8.52 14.38
CA PHE A 208 16.28 7.22 14.85
C PHE A 208 16.63 7.00 16.33
N GLU A 209 15.70 6.41 17.07
CA GLU A 209 15.86 5.99 18.46
C GLU A 209 15.12 4.66 18.60
N PHE A 210 15.80 3.61 19.11
CA PHE A 210 15.22 2.28 19.31
C PHE A 210 14.90 2.12 20.79
N ASP A 211 13.74 2.64 21.20
CA ASP A 211 13.30 2.74 22.60
C ASP A 211 11.83 2.29 22.77
N GLU A 212 11.24 1.65 21.77
CA GLU A 212 9.88 1.11 21.89
C GLU A 212 9.76 0.03 22.95
N SER A 213 8.68 0.07 23.74
CA SER A 213 8.38 -0.95 24.74
C SER A 213 8.10 -2.32 24.11
N VAL A 214 8.41 -3.40 24.81
CA VAL A 214 8.14 -4.78 24.33
C VAL A 214 6.63 -4.99 24.10
N GLY A 215 5.79 -4.40 24.95
CA GLY A 215 4.34 -4.41 24.78
C GLY A 215 3.92 -3.81 23.45
N PHE A 216 4.50 -2.66 23.12
CA PHE A 216 4.23 -1.97 21.87
C PHE A 216 4.80 -2.70 20.65
N LEU A 217 6.03 -3.21 20.71
CA LEU A 217 6.62 -4.04 19.65
C LEU A 217 5.78 -5.29 19.36
N ARG A 218 5.22 -5.92 20.40
CA ARG A 218 4.29 -7.06 20.24
C ARG A 218 3.04 -6.65 19.50
N GLN A 219 2.48 -5.48 19.81
CA GLN A 219 1.29 -4.94 19.14
C GLN A 219 1.55 -4.61 17.66
N LEU A 220 2.78 -4.18 17.32
CA LEU A 220 3.20 -4.01 15.93
C LEU A 220 3.43 -5.35 15.20
N GLY A 221 3.39 -6.48 15.90
CA GLY A 221 3.86 -7.76 15.36
C GLY A 221 5.35 -7.73 15.02
N ALA A 222 6.14 -6.91 15.71
CA ALA A 222 7.56 -6.72 15.42
C ALA A 222 8.47 -7.54 16.33
N VAL A 223 7.93 -8.48 17.12
CA VAL A 223 8.67 -9.27 18.10
C VAL A 223 8.38 -10.76 17.94
N ASP A 224 9.46 -11.55 17.94
CA ASP A 224 9.47 -13.01 17.98
C ASP A 224 9.74 -13.45 19.42
N GLU A 225 8.73 -14.08 20.03
CA GLU A 225 8.77 -14.63 21.40
C GLU A 225 8.68 -16.17 21.39
N SER A 226 9.09 -16.81 20.29
CA SER A 226 9.18 -18.27 20.23
C SER A 226 10.05 -18.83 21.36
N ASP A 227 11.08 -18.08 21.75
CA ASP A 227 11.81 -18.23 23.00
C ASP A 227 11.50 -17.03 23.93
N ALA A 228 10.67 -17.27 24.94
CA ALA A 228 10.29 -16.26 25.91
C ALA A 228 11.48 -15.71 26.73
N LEU A 229 12.60 -16.45 26.81
CA LEU A 229 13.80 -16.01 27.52
C LEU A 229 14.73 -15.17 26.62
N SER A 230 14.52 -15.18 25.31
CA SER A 230 15.36 -14.50 24.33
C SER A 230 14.50 -13.89 23.21
N PRO A 231 13.64 -12.89 23.54
CA PRO A 231 12.81 -12.24 22.55
C PRO A 231 13.67 -11.49 21.52
N LYS A 232 13.24 -11.53 20.25
CA LYS A 232 13.95 -10.89 19.14
C LYS A 232 13.04 -9.96 18.37
N VAL A 233 13.57 -8.84 17.90
CA VAL A 233 12.86 -7.91 17.01
C VAL A 233 12.94 -8.41 15.58
N LEU A 234 11.80 -8.50 14.90
CA LEU A 234 11.68 -8.87 13.49
C LEU A 234 11.94 -7.63 12.63
N VAL A 235 13.08 -7.59 11.94
CA VAL A 235 13.50 -6.44 11.12
C VAL A 235 12.44 -6.01 10.10
N PRO A 236 11.92 -6.88 9.21
CA PRO A 236 10.97 -6.45 8.20
C PRO A 236 9.64 -5.96 8.81
N ASN A 237 9.19 -6.56 9.92
CA ASN A 237 7.97 -6.15 10.62
C ASN A 237 8.13 -4.79 11.30
N TYR A 238 9.31 -4.52 11.89
CA TYR A 238 9.61 -3.21 12.47
C TYR A 238 9.70 -2.13 11.40
N VAL A 239 10.40 -2.38 10.28
CA VAL A 239 10.53 -1.39 9.18
C VAL A 239 9.16 -1.07 8.56
N ASN A 240 8.34 -2.08 8.29
CA ASN A 240 7.01 -1.90 7.69
C ASN A 240 5.91 -1.55 8.72
N ALA A 241 6.28 -1.30 9.97
CA ALA A 241 5.32 -0.90 11.00
C ALA A 241 4.69 0.46 10.68
N ARG A 242 3.42 0.65 11.09
CA ARG A 242 2.69 1.91 10.90
C ARG A 242 3.38 3.13 11.53
N THR A 243 4.21 2.94 12.54
CA THR A 243 5.01 4.00 13.15
C THR A 243 6.02 4.63 12.21
N ASN A 244 6.39 3.94 11.12
CA ASN A 244 7.27 4.44 10.07
C ASN A 244 6.48 5.01 8.88
N CYS A 245 5.17 5.25 9.04
CA CYS A 245 4.35 5.92 8.05
C CYS A 245 4.17 7.41 8.37
N LEU A 246 4.28 8.25 7.34
CA LEU A 246 3.85 9.65 7.40
C LEU A 246 2.36 9.74 7.10
N THR A 247 1.57 10.23 8.05
CA THR A 247 0.15 10.56 7.80
C THR A 247 0.08 11.91 7.14
N THR A 248 0.10 11.90 5.80
CA THR A 248 0.25 13.11 4.99
C THR A 248 -1.08 13.73 4.57
N THR A 249 -2.11 12.91 4.42
CA THR A 249 -3.48 13.34 4.10
C THR A 249 -4.49 12.61 4.99
N SER A 250 -5.75 13.03 4.95
CA SER A 250 -6.85 12.28 5.58
C SER A 250 -7.16 10.96 4.86
N PHE A 251 -6.70 10.79 3.61
CA PHE A 251 -7.08 9.66 2.76
C PHE A 251 -6.05 8.52 2.75
N TYR A 252 -4.76 8.86 2.81
CA TYR A 252 -3.68 7.86 2.78
C TYR A 252 -2.48 8.29 3.64
N SER A 253 -1.68 7.29 4.01
CA SER A 253 -0.35 7.48 4.60
C SER A 253 0.72 7.03 3.61
N VAL A 254 1.89 7.63 3.69
CA VAL A 254 3.08 7.21 2.95
C VAL A 254 3.96 6.42 3.90
N CYS A 255 4.10 5.13 3.64
CA CYS A 255 4.86 4.18 4.45
C CYS A 255 6.12 3.72 3.72
N CYS A 256 7.02 3.07 4.46
CA CYS A 256 8.13 2.34 3.86
C CYS A 256 7.65 1.37 2.79
N ILE A 257 8.42 1.23 1.70
CA ILE A 257 8.04 0.34 0.61
C ILE A 257 8.33 -1.10 1.03
N ASP A 258 7.29 -1.95 0.97
CA ASP A 258 7.45 -3.38 1.21
C ASP A 258 8.26 -4.02 0.06
N GLU A 259 9.47 -4.47 0.39
CA GLU A 259 10.36 -5.14 -0.56
C GLU A 259 9.89 -6.54 -0.94
N CYS A 260 9.15 -7.20 -0.05
CA CYS A 260 8.55 -8.51 -0.29
C CYS A 260 7.50 -8.44 -1.41
N GLU A 261 6.70 -7.38 -1.46
CA GLU A 261 5.71 -7.16 -2.52
C GLU A 261 6.38 -7.10 -3.90
N ARG A 262 7.60 -6.55 -3.99
CA ARG A 262 8.38 -6.57 -5.23
C ARG A 262 8.80 -7.98 -5.63
N LEU A 263 9.17 -8.81 -4.66
CA LEU A 263 9.54 -10.21 -4.87
C LEU A 263 8.32 -11.04 -5.28
N LEU A 264 7.21 -10.90 -4.55
CA LEU A 264 5.94 -11.55 -4.83
C LEU A 264 5.41 -11.16 -6.21
N GLY A 265 5.41 -9.86 -6.53
CA GLY A 265 5.00 -9.38 -7.86
C GLY A 265 5.86 -9.92 -9.01
N ARG A 266 7.12 -10.31 -8.75
CA ARG A 266 7.94 -11.02 -9.75
C ARG A 266 7.51 -12.47 -9.91
N LEU A 267 7.20 -13.17 -8.81
CA LEU A 267 6.64 -14.52 -8.87
C LEU A 267 5.30 -14.52 -9.61
N GLU A 268 4.41 -13.58 -9.31
CA GLU A 268 3.11 -13.44 -9.98
C GLU A 268 3.24 -13.27 -11.50
N ARG A 269 4.18 -12.43 -11.96
CA ARG A 269 4.41 -12.21 -13.39
C ARG A 269 4.95 -13.44 -14.11
N GLU A 270 5.85 -14.20 -13.48
CA GLU A 270 6.46 -15.39 -14.07
C GLU A 270 5.49 -16.59 -14.03
N ILE A 271 4.70 -16.73 -12.96
CA ILE A 271 3.74 -17.83 -12.78
C ILE A 271 2.45 -17.59 -13.57
N GLY A 272 1.92 -16.36 -13.56
CA GLY A 272 0.69 -16.00 -14.28
C GLY A 272 -0.59 -16.69 -13.76
N SER A 273 -0.58 -17.19 -12.53
CA SER A 273 -1.67 -17.95 -11.89
C SER A 273 -1.68 -17.68 -10.37
N PRO A 274 -2.84 -17.73 -9.69
CA PRO A 274 -2.94 -17.50 -8.23
C PRO A 274 -2.28 -18.61 -7.39
N ALA A 275 -1.89 -19.73 -8.01
CA ALA A 275 -1.20 -20.84 -7.37
C ALA A 275 -0.21 -21.50 -8.35
N ALA A 276 0.84 -22.11 -7.80
CA ALA A 276 1.89 -22.81 -8.56
C ALA A 276 2.35 -24.08 -7.85
N THR A 277 3.08 -24.95 -8.56
CA THR A 277 3.64 -26.16 -7.95
C THR A 277 4.85 -25.85 -7.06
N PRO A 278 5.15 -26.65 -6.03
CA PRO A 278 6.36 -26.48 -5.21
C PRO A 278 7.66 -26.39 -6.01
N SER A 279 7.80 -27.21 -7.06
CA SER A 279 9.01 -27.24 -7.88
C SER A 279 9.19 -25.97 -8.72
N GLU A 280 8.09 -25.41 -9.22
CA GLU A 280 8.10 -24.16 -9.98
C GLU A 280 8.47 -22.97 -9.08
N ILE A 281 7.83 -22.86 -7.91
CA ILE A 281 8.16 -21.84 -6.91
C ILE A 281 9.62 -21.94 -6.47
N ALA A 282 10.08 -23.15 -6.14
CA ALA A 282 11.47 -23.37 -5.71
C ALA A 282 12.47 -22.97 -6.80
N ALA A 283 12.18 -23.27 -8.07
CA ALA A 283 13.03 -22.87 -9.19
C ALA A 283 13.08 -21.35 -9.39
N LEU A 284 11.93 -20.66 -9.28
CA LEU A 284 11.87 -19.21 -9.41
C LEU A 284 12.57 -18.51 -8.24
N VAL A 285 12.24 -18.89 -7.00
CA VAL A 285 12.82 -18.30 -5.78
C VAL A 285 14.31 -18.60 -5.62
N GLY A 286 14.76 -19.77 -6.08
CA GLY A 286 16.20 -20.09 -6.14
C GLY A 286 16.98 -19.17 -7.08
N ASN A 287 16.34 -18.56 -8.07
CA ASN A 287 16.96 -17.64 -9.04
C ASN A 287 16.57 -16.16 -8.84
N LEU A 288 15.84 -15.84 -7.77
CA LEU A 288 15.31 -14.51 -7.50
C LEU A 288 16.18 -13.79 -6.45
N PRO A 289 17.01 -12.81 -6.84
CA PRO A 289 17.80 -12.03 -5.89
C PRO A 289 16.96 -10.98 -5.15
N SER A 290 17.44 -10.57 -3.97
CA SER A 290 17.00 -9.39 -3.24
C SER A 290 18.21 -8.54 -2.83
N ASP A 291 17.98 -7.44 -2.11
CA ASP A 291 19.06 -6.58 -1.61
C ASP A 291 19.98 -7.31 -0.61
N THR A 292 19.48 -8.34 0.09
CA THR A 292 20.28 -9.12 1.07
C THR A 292 20.45 -10.60 0.72
N VAL A 293 19.79 -11.09 -0.34
CA VAL A 293 19.86 -12.49 -0.78
C VAL A 293 20.45 -12.56 -2.19
N GLU A 294 21.61 -13.20 -2.30
CA GLU A 294 22.23 -13.50 -3.59
C GLU A 294 21.51 -14.65 -4.30
N ALA A 295 21.45 -14.57 -5.64
CA ALA A 295 20.92 -15.61 -6.50
C ALA A 295 21.88 -15.82 -7.71
N PRO A 296 22.00 -17.05 -8.24
CA PRO A 296 21.24 -18.26 -7.89
C PRO A 296 21.68 -18.90 -6.57
N ARG A 297 20.73 -19.46 -5.82
CA ARG A 297 20.96 -20.15 -4.54
C ARG A 297 20.23 -21.49 -4.48
N VAL A 298 20.74 -22.38 -3.62
CA VAL A 298 20.06 -23.64 -3.28
C VAL A 298 19.21 -23.40 -2.02
N LEU A 299 17.90 -23.67 -2.12
CA LEU A 299 17.00 -23.56 -0.98
C LEU A 299 17.26 -24.68 0.03
N SER A 300 17.11 -24.38 1.32
CA SER A 300 17.30 -25.37 2.39
C SER A 300 16.28 -26.51 2.29
N VAL A 301 16.64 -27.67 2.82
CA VAL A 301 15.75 -28.84 2.90
C VAL A 301 14.47 -28.50 3.67
N SER A 302 14.56 -27.68 4.71
CA SER A 302 13.41 -27.23 5.49
C SER A 302 12.45 -26.37 4.65
N LEU A 303 12.94 -25.42 3.85
CA LEU A 303 12.10 -24.59 2.97
C LEU A 303 11.41 -25.43 1.89
N LEU A 304 12.11 -26.39 1.28
CA LEU A 304 11.53 -27.29 0.28
C LEU A 304 10.46 -28.20 0.88
N ARG A 305 10.71 -28.75 2.07
CA ARG A 305 9.74 -29.54 2.83
C ARG A 305 8.48 -28.73 3.11
N ARG A 306 8.61 -27.49 3.59
CA ARG A 306 7.47 -26.61 3.90
C ARG A 306 6.63 -26.28 2.66
N LEU A 307 7.24 -26.05 1.48
CA LEU A 307 6.48 -25.90 0.23
C LEU A 307 5.67 -27.14 -0.12
N THR A 308 6.25 -28.32 0.11
CA THR A 308 5.58 -29.60 -0.19
C THR A 308 4.38 -29.81 0.74
N GLU A 309 4.56 -29.55 2.03
CA GLU A 309 3.48 -29.61 3.04
C GLU A 309 2.35 -28.61 2.75
N LEU A 310 2.70 -27.42 2.29
CA LEU A 310 1.75 -26.41 1.80
C LEU A 310 0.92 -26.96 0.63
N ALA A 311 1.57 -27.53 -0.38
CA ALA A 311 0.90 -28.07 -1.55
C ALA A 311 0.01 -29.27 -1.23
N GLU A 312 0.43 -30.16 -0.33
CA GLU A 312 -0.36 -31.32 0.10
C GLU A 312 -1.72 -30.90 0.71
N ARG A 313 -1.79 -29.72 1.33
CA ARG A 313 -3.05 -29.16 1.87
C ARG A 313 -3.94 -28.50 0.81
N HIS A 314 -3.41 -28.25 -0.38
CA HIS A 314 -4.05 -27.47 -1.45
C HIS A 314 -3.97 -28.19 -2.79
N GLU A 315 -4.36 -29.47 -2.81
CA GLU A 315 -4.54 -30.24 -4.05
C GLU A 315 -3.27 -30.30 -4.94
N GLY A 316 -2.09 -30.19 -4.33
CA GLY A 316 -0.80 -30.26 -5.01
C GLY A 316 -0.25 -28.91 -5.51
N VAL A 317 -0.92 -27.79 -5.20
CA VAL A 317 -0.47 -26.44 -5.57
C VAL A 317 -0.32 -25.55 -4.35
N VAL A 318 0.51 -24.52 -4.41
CA VAL A 318 0.72 -23.55 -3.34
C VAL A 318 0.03 -22.23 -3.72
N PRO A 319 -1.00 -21.78 -2.97
CA PRO A 319 -1.64 -20.49 -3.21
C PRO A 319 -0.73 -19.33 -2.82
N LEU A 320 -0.45 -18.43 -3.78
CA LEU A 320 0.55 -17.35 -3.61
C LEU A 320 0.13 -16.26 -2.62
N HIS A 321 -1.17 -16.06 -2.41
CA HIS A 321 -1.70 -15.05 -1.47
C HIS A 321 -2.21 -15.66 -0.17
N SER A 322 -1.68 -16.83 0.22
CA SER A 322 -2.02 -17.47 1.50
C SER A 322 -1.09 -17.01 2.62
N ARG A 323 -1.61 -16.95 3.86
CA ARG A 323 -0.81 -16.64 5.06
C ARG A 323 0.42 -17.54 5.21
N LEU A 324 0.26 -18.83 4.95
CA LEU A 324 1.33 -19.83 5.06
C LEU A 324 2.40 -19.65 3.98
N PHE A 325 2.02 -19.23 2.76
CA PHE A 325 3.01 -18.88 1.74
C PHE A 325 3.76 -17.58 2.08
N ALA A 326 3.07 -16.58 2.65
CA ALA A 326 3.73 -15.38 3.17
C ALA A 326 4.73 -15.72 4.30
N GLN A 327 4.38 -16.66 5.20
CA GLN A 327 5.31 -17.17 6.21
C GLN A 327 6.50 -17.90 5.57
N TRP A 328 6.27 -18.66 4.51
CA TRP A 328 7.36 -19.29 3.75
C TRP A 328 8.27 -18.24 3.09
N MET A 329 7.70 -17.20 2.49
CA MET A 329 8.46 -16.07 1.91
C MET A 329 9.28 -15.33 2.96
N HIS A 330 8.74 -15.12 4.17
CA HIS A 330 9.51 -14.59 5.31
C HIS A 330 10.75 -15.43 5.59
N HIS A 331 10.64 -16.77 5.62
CA HIS A 331 11.80 -17.62 5.86
C HIS A 331 12.75 -17.71 4.66
N ALA A 332 12.26 -17.54 3.44
CA ALA A 332 13.08 -17.50 2.24
C ALA A 332 13.83 -16.17 2.07
N TYR A 333 13.26 -15.05 2.54
CA TYR A 333 13.78 -13.68 2.46
C TYR A 333 13.64 -12.96 3.81
N PRO A 334 14.44 -13.34 4.82
CA PRO A 334 14.23 -12.95 6.22
C PRO A 334 14.37 -11.44 6.49
N ARG A 335 15.07 -10.70 5.64
CA ARG A 335 15.31 -9.26 5.81
C ARG A 335 14.43 -8.40 4.90
N GLU A 336 13.59 -9.00 4.08
CA GLU A 336 12.68 -8.30 3.15
C GLU A 336 11.22 -8.58 3.47
N CYS A 337 10.88 -9.83 3.82
CA CYS A 337 9.50 -10.26 3.95
C CYS A 337 8.99 -10.21 5.38
N VAL A 338 7.87 -9.52 5.59
CA VAL A 338 7.18 -9.41 6.88
C VAL A 338 6.65 -10.78 7.31
N PHE A 339 6.82 -11.14 8.58
CA PHE A 339 6.22 -12.33 9.17
C PHE A 339 4.70 -12.11 9.40
N PRO A 340 3.83 -12.97 8.87
CA PRO A 340 2.39 -12.82 9.04
C PRO A 340 1.90 -13.42 10.37
N HIS A 341 1.68 -12.56 11.37
CA HIS A 341 1.00 -12.97 12.61
C HIS A 341 -0.47 -13.32 12.33
N ALA A 342 -1.03 -14.28 13.09
CA ALA A 342 -2.46 -14.60 13.02
C ALA A 342 -3.27 -13.36 13.45
N THR A 343 -4.40 -13.10 12.79
CA THR A 343 -5.19 -11.90 13.08
C THR A 343 -5.78 -11.98 14.50
N GLY A 344 -5.17 -11.24 15.43
CA GLY A 344 -5.76 -10.94 16.73
C GLY A 344 -6.55 -9.65 16.65
N VAL A 345 -7.76 -9.62 17.20
CA VAL A 345 -8.46 -8.36 17.49
C VAL A 345 -7.70 -7.67 18.61
N SER A 346 -6.70 -6.90 18.26
CA SER A 346 -5.97 -6.04 19.18
C SER A 346 -6.18 -4.58 18.80
N VAL A 347 -6.22 -3.75 19.84
CA VAL A 347 -6.35 -2.29 19.80
C VAL A 347 -5.46 -1.72 18.70
N SER A 348 -5.97 -0.84 17.85
CA SER A 348 -5.18 -0.33 16.73
C SER A 348 -3.87 0.29 17.24
N PRO A 349 -2.74 0.16 16.52
CA PRO A 349 -1.50 0.83 16.92
C PRO A 349 -1.68 2.34 17.19
N ASP A 350 -2.64 2.97 16.51
CA ASP A 350 -2.99 4.38 16.67
C ASP A 350 -3.58 4.71 18.05
N GLU A 351 -4.39 3.80 18.62
CA GLU A 351 -4.93 3.93 19.98
C GLU A 351 -3.84 3.77 21.04
N TRP A 352 -2.87 2.85 20.85
CA TRP A 352 -1.72 2.72 21.76
C TRP A 352 -0.79 3.93 21.72
N ILE A 353 -0.59 4.51 20.52
CA ILE A 353 0.15 5.77 20.37
C ILE A 353 -0.50 6.87 21.21
N ALA A 354 -1.84 6.87 21.34
CA ALA A 354 -2.56 7.84 22.16
C ALA A 354 -2.51 7.54 23.67
N GLU A 355 -2.34 6.28 24.08
CA GLU A 355 -2.30 5.85 25.49
C GLU A 355 -0.95 6.13 26.20
N GLY A 356 0.15 6.27 25.44
CA GLY A 356 1.42 6.79 25.96
C GLY A 356 2.47 5.77 26.44
N ASP A 357 2.16 4.47 26.46
CA ASP A 357 3.08 3.39 26.84
C ASP A 357 4.00 2.91 25.69
N ARG A 358 4.31 3.81 24.76
CA ARG A 358 5.09 3.51 23.55
C ARG A 358 6.57 3.29 23.83
N HIS A 359 7.17 4.11 24.70
CA HIS A 359 8.63 4.18 24.87
C HIS A 359 9.05 3.71 26.26
N VAL A 360 10.26 3.16 26.37
CA VAL A 360 10.92 2.81 27.63
C VAL A 360 12.06 3.79 27.94
N SER A 361 12.33 4.02 29.21
CA SER A 361 13.45 4.85 29.63
C SER A 361 14.80 4.16 29.40
N GLU A 362 15.89 4.94 29.34
CA GLU A 362 17.25 4.38 29.29
C GLU A 362 17.56 3.43 30.46
N GLU A 363 16.98 3.68 31.65
CA GLU A 363 17.14 2.79 32.80
C GLU A 363 16.46 1.44 32.55
N GLN A 364 15.25 1.44 31.98
CA GLN A 364 14.55 0.22 31.62
C GLN A 364 15.28 -0.55 30.51
N MET A 365 15.82 0.16 29.52
CA MET A 365 16.67 -0.44 28.48
C MET A 365 17.90 -1.13 29.08
N ARG A 366 18.60 -0.47 30.02
CA ARG A 366 19.76 -1.06 30.72
C ARG A 366 19.39 -2.32 31.49
N LEU A 367 18.25 -2.34 32.17
CA LEU A 367 17.79 -3.55 32.89
C LEU A 367 17.63 -4.76 31.95
N VAL A 368 17.10 -4.55 30.73
CA VAL A 368 16.96 -5.62 29.74
C VAL A 368 18.32 -6.09 29.22
N VAL A 369 19.26 -5.17 29.03
CA VAL A 369 20.63 -5.47 28.59
C VAL A 369 21.38 -6.27 29.67
N ASP A 370 21.36 -5.79 30.91
CA ASP A 370 22.08 -6.38 32.04
C ASP A 370 21.53 -7.78 32.41
N ASP A 371 20.21 -7.98 32.34
CA ASP A 371 19.58 -9.30 32.60
C ASP A 371 20.04 -10.37 31.61
N ARG A 372 20.23 -10.01 30.32
CA ARG A 372 20.75 -10.96 29.32
C ARG A 372 22.23 -11.27 29.56
N GLU A 373 23.05 -10.29 29.92
CA GLU A 373 24.47 -10.52 30.20
C GLU A 373 24.64 -11.50 31.38
N ALA A 374 23.87 -11.29 32.46
CA ALA A 374 23.86 -12.22 33.59
C ALA A 374 23.43 -13.65 33.19
N LYS A 375 22.42 -13.79 32.32
CA LYS A 375 21.97 -15.10 31.80
C LYS A 375 22.98 -15.75 30.86
N SER A 376 23.64 -14.96 30.00
CA SER A 376 24.66 -15.47 29.07
C SER A 376 25.89 -15.99 29.80
N GLU A 377 26.29 -15.37 30.91
CA GLU A 377 27.39 -15.86 31.76
C GLU A 377 27.05 -17.19 32.44
N LEU A 378 25.78 -17.40 32.79
CA LEU A 378 25.27 -18.67 33.33
C LEU A 378 25.16 -19.76 32.25
N GLU A 379 24.69 -19.42 31.04
CA GLU A 379 24.58 -20.33 29.90
C GLU A 379 25.96 -20.76 29.35
N ALA A 380 26.94 -19.85 29.31
CA ALA A 380 28.30 -20.16 28.87
C ALA A 380 29.02 -21.18 29.79
N ALA A 381 28.52 -21.38 31.00
CA ALA A 381 29.01 -22.42 31.91
C ALA A 381 28.42 -23.82 31.62
N ASP A 382 27.40 -23.93 30.76
CA ASP A 382 26.59 -25.15 30.57
C ASP A 382 26.67 -25.76 29.14
N ILE A 383 27.46 -25.20 28.23
CA ILE A 383 27.52 -25.70 26.84
C ILE A 383 28.53 -26.85 26.68
N LEU A 384 28.03 -28.07 26.88
CA LEU A 384 28.55 -29.33 26.33
C LEU A 384 27.38 -30.17 25.82
N GLU A 385 26.70 -29.76 24.74
CA GLU A 385 26.08 -30.64 23.73
C GLU A 385 25.16 -29.87 22.77
N GLY A 386 25.29 -30.15 21.46
CA GLY A 386 24.17 -30.04 20.51
C GLY A 386 24.11 -28.78 19.65
N THR A 387 24.47 -28.92 18.37
CA THR A 387 23.98 -28.04 17.30
C THR A 387 22.49 -28.31 17.10
N GLN A 388 21.65 -27.59 17.84
CA GLN A 388 20.20 -27.62 17.63
C GLN A 388 19.89 -26.74 16.42
N GLU A 389 19.32 -27.32 15.36
CA GLU A 389 18.67 -26.53 14.31
C GLU A 389 17.61 -25.68 15.01
N VAL A 390 17.80 -24.35 15.01
CA VAL A 390 16.83 -23.42 15.59
C VAL A 390 15.55 -23.55 14.77
N GLU A 391 14.53 -24.18 15.34
CA GLU A 391 13.24 -24.35 14.70
C GLU A 391 12.61 -22.97 14.51
N LEU A 392 12.62 -22.49 13.27
CA LEU A 392 12.09 -21.19 12.88
C LEU A 392 10.59 -21.12 13.20
N MET A 393 10.15 -19.98 13.74
CA MET A 393 8.75 -19.71 14.06
C MET A 393 7.83 -20.08 12.88
N TRP A 394 7.02 -21.11 13.05
CA TRP A 394 6.05 -21.58 12.06
C TRP A 394 4.70 -21.80 12.73
N THR A 395 3.63 -21.31 12.12
CA THR A 395 2.28 -21.39 12.66
C THR A 395 1.37 -22.00 11.60
N GLU A 396 0.62 -23.04 11.96
CA GLU A 396 -0.15 -23.85 11.00
C GLU A 396 -1.52 -23.25 10.61
N GLU A 397 -1.94 -22.15 11.24
CA GLU A 397 -3.26 -21.54 11.02
C GLU A 397 -3.38 -20.94 9.61
N GLN A 398 -4.51 -21.09 8.92
CA GLN A 398 -4.63 -20.56 7.56
C GLN A 398 -5.76 -19.54 7.44
N GLU A 399 -5.42 -18.40 6.84
CA GLU A 399 -6.37 -17.35 6.47
C GLU A 399 -6.22 -17.06 4.97
N PHE A 400 -7.36 -16.83 4.32
CA PHE A 400 -7.45 -16.47 2.90
C PHE A 400 -8.15 -15.11 2.77
N PHE A 401 -7.54 -14.19 2.04
CA PHE A 401 -8.13 -12.87 1.78
C PHE A 401 -9.26 -12.90 0.74
N ALA A 402 -9.29 -13.92 -0.13
CA ALA A 402 -10.41 -14.21 -1.02
C ALA A 402 -10.41 -15.67 -1.44
N VAL A 403 -11.55 -16.36 -1.31
CA VAL A 403 -11.78 -17.65 -1.97
C VAL A 403 -12.32 -17.34 -3.36
N GLY A 404 -11.44 -17.37 -4.36
CA GLY A 404 -11.89 -17.42 -5.75
C GLY A 404 -12.69 -18.71 -5.95
N LYS A 405 -14.02 -18.62 -5.94
CA LYS A 405 -14.84 -19.74 -6.43
C LYS A 405 -14.51 -19.87 -7.91
N GLU A 406 -13.87 -20.98 -8.29
CA GLU A 406 -13.84 -21.39 -9.67
C GLU A 406 -15.27 -21.32 -10.20
N SER A 407 -15.48 -20.46 -11.20
CA SER A 407 -16.78 -20.30 -11.83
C SER A 407 -17.16 -21.64 -12.43
N SER A 408 -18.11 -22.34 -11.80
CA SER A 408 -18.64 -23.60 -12.30
C SER A 408 -19.08 -23.42 -13.75
N VAL A 409 -18.40 -24.13 -14.66
CA VAL A 409 -18.59 -24.10 -16.12
C VAL A 409 -20.05 -24.34 -16.53
N HIS A 410 -20.86 -24.97 -15.65
CA HIS A 410 -22.29 -25.22 -15.88
C HIS A 410 -23.16 -23.94 -15.92
N GLY A 411 -22.76 -22.85 -15.26
CA GLY A 411 -23.52 -21.58 -15.28
C GLY A 411 -23.36 -20.78 -16.58
N SER A 412 -22.26 -21.01 -17.31
CA SER A 412 -21.90 -20.28 -18.54
C SER A 412 -22.79 -20.70 -19.72
N VAL A 413 -23.07 -22.00 -19.87
CA VAL A 413 -23.89 -22.54 -20.97
C VAL A 413 -25.34 -22.06 -20.87
N PHE A 414 -25.92 -22.06 -19.67
CA PHE A 414 -27.30 -21.60 -19.47
C PHE A 414 -27.47 -20.10 -19.78
N ARG A 415 -26.51 -19.24 -19.37
CA ARG A 415 -26.53 -17.81 -19.71
C ARG A 415 -26.36 -17.56 -21.21
N GLN A 416 -25.52 -18.34 -21.89
CA GLN A 416 -25.37 -18.24 -23.35
C GLN A 416 -26.67 -18.62 -24.06
N VAL A 417 -27.32 -19.72 -23.65
CA VAL A 417 -28.62 -20.14 -24.21
C VAL A 417 -29.71 -19.06 -23.99
N CYS A 418 -29.79 -18.47 -22.80
CA CYS A 418 -30.73 -17.38 -22.53
C CYS A 418 -30.45 -16.13 -23.38
N ARG A 419 -29.17 -15.77 -23.60
CA ARG A 419 -28.80 -14.64 -24.46
C ARG A 419 -29.17 -14.89 -25.92
N PHE A 420 -28.96 -16.10 -26.45
CA PHE A 420 -29.40 -16.46 -27.80
C PHE A 420 -30.92 -16.45 -27.95
N ALA A 421 -31.66 -16.93 -26.94
CA ALA A 421 -33.12 -16.89 -26.95
C ALA A 421 -33.66 -15.45 -26.95
N ALA A 422 -33.09 -14.57 -26.12
CA ALA A 422 -33.48 -13.16 -26.10
C ALA A 422 -33.21 -12.46 -27.44
N LEU A 423 -32.06 -12.75 -28.07
CA LEU A 423 -31.70 -12.17 -29.37
C LEU A 423 -32.65 -12.64 -30.49
N ALA A 424 -33.09 -13.91 -30.45
CA ALA A 424 -34.07 -14.44 -31.38
C ALA A 424 -35.46 -13.77 -31.22
N VAL A 425 -35.87 -13.46 -29.98
CA VAL A 425 -37.13 -12.72 -29.72
C VAL A 425 -37.06 -11.29 -30.27
N VAL A 426 -35.93 -10.62 -30.10
CA VAL A 426 -35.74 -9.26 -30.66
C VAL A 426 -35.75 -9.29 -32.19
N LEU A 427 -35.03 -10.23 -32.81
CA LEU A 427 -34.99 -10.34 -34.28
C LEU A 427 -36.36 -10.68 -34.88
N THR A 428 -37.14 -11.53 -34.21
CA THR A 428 -38.52 -11.85 -34.65
C THR A 428 -39.46 -10.65 -34.49
N ALA A 429 -39.34 -9.88 -33.41
CA ALA A 429 -40.10 -8.65 -33.23
C ALA A 429 -39.77 -7.59 -34.30
N VAL A 430 -38.50 -7.42 -34.64
CA VAL A 430 -38.05 -6.51 -35.71
C VAL A 430 -38.56 -6.98 -37.08
N ALA A 431 -38.48 -8.27 -37.38
CA ALA A 431 -38.98 -8.83 -38.62
C ALA A 431 -40.50 -8.65 -38.76
N LEU A 432 -41.27 -8.87 -37.67
CA LEU A 432 -42.72 -8.62 -37.64
C LEU A 432 -43.05 -7.14 -37.85
N HIS A 433 -42.25 -6.24 -37.28
CA HIS A 433 -42.45 -4.80 -37.45
C HIS A 433 -42.16 -4.35 -38.89
N LEU A 434 -41.08 -4.84 -39.49
CA LEU A 434 -40.75 -4.60 -40.89
C LEU A 434 -41.80 -5.19 -41.85
N ALA A 435 -42.31 -6.39 -41.56
CA ALA A 435 -43.39 -6.99 -42.35
C ALA A 435 -44.68 -6.16 -42.30
N ARG A 436 -45.03 -5.60 -41.13
CA ARG A 436 -46.20 -4.70 -40.98
C ARG A 436 -46.03 -3.41 -41.79
N LEU A 437 -44.83 -2.82 -41.76
CA LEU A 437 -44.51 -1.62 -42.54
C LEU A 437 -44.60 -1.88 -44.05
N LEU A 438 -44.18 -3.07 -44.51
CA LEU A 438 -44.29 -3.46 -45.92
C LEU A 438 -45.75 -3.74 -46.33
N THR A 439 -46.60 -4.24 -45.44
CA THR A 439 -48.04 -4.41 -45.72
C THR A 439 -48.79 -3.08 -45.76
N ASP A 440 -48.45 -2.11 -44.88
CA ASP A 440 -49.05 -0.77 -44.88
C ASP A 440 -48.58 0.09 -46.06
N SER A 441 -47.35 -0.12 -46.56
CA SER A 441 -46.89 0.50 -47.80
C SER A 441 -47.64 -0.05 -49.03
N ARG A 442 -48.13 -1.30 -48.98
CA ARG A 442 -48.88 -1.92 -50.08
C ARG A 442 -50.32 -1.45 -50.15
N SER A 443 -50.94 -1.09 -49.03
CA SER A 443 -52.31 -0.55 -48.95
C SER A 443 -52.41 0.93 -49.35
N THR A 444 -51.29 1.67 -49.33
CA THR A 444 -51.22 3.09 -49.71
C THR A 444 -50.91 3.34 -51.19
N LEU A 445 -50.42 2.33 -51.93
CA LEU A 445 -50.02 2.47 -53.34
C LEU A 445 -51.08 2.03 -54.38
N PHE A 446 -52.21 1.45 -53.98
CA PHE A 446 -53.31 1.10 -54.88
C PHE A 446 -54.70 1.38 -54.26
N PRO A 447 -55.24 2.60 -54.38
CA PRO A 447 -56.66 2.82 -54.12
C PRO A 447 -57.46 2.26 -55.30
N SER A 448 -58.17 1.16 -55.10
CA SER A 448 -59.22 0.71 -56.02
C SER A 448 -60.43 1.65 -55.89
N SER A 449 -60.47 2.71 -56.70
CA SER A 449 -61.68 3.51 -56.92
C SER A 449 -62.26 3.15 -58.29
N GLU A 450 -63.30 2.31 -58.28
CA GLU A 450 -64.26 2.24 -59.36
C GLU A 450 -65.66 2.11 -58.74
N LYS A 451 -66.53 3.09 -59.06
CA LYS A 451 -67.99 3.18 -58.79
C LYS A 451 -68.31 3.70 -57.37
N ASP A 452 -68.92 4.88 -57.21
CA ASP A 452 -70.29 5.13 -57.63
C ASP A 452 -70.60 6.50 -58.24
N LEU A 453 -71.58 6.43 -59.13
CA LEU A 453 -72.26 7.47 -59.89
C LEU A 453 -73.15 8.40 -59.03
N CYS A 454 -73.27 9.64 -59.53
CA CYS A 454 -74.48 10.46 -59.66
C CYS A 454 -75.31 10.90 -58.42
N LYS A 455 -75.53 12.23 -58.36
CA LYS A 455 -76.82 12.99 -58.34
C LYS A 455 -76.58 14.31 -57.58
N CYS A 456 -77.06 15.49 -57.96
CA CYS A 456 -78.01 15.98 -58.95
C CYS A 456 -77.79 17.51 -59.12
N VAL A 457 -78.18 18.02 -60.30
CA VAL A 457 -78.81 19.32 -60.64
C VAL A 457 -78.36 20.57 -59.88
#